data_AF-Q9ZSF5-F1
#
_entry.id   AF-Q9ZSF5-F1
#
_cell.length_a   1.000
_cell.length_b   1.000
_cell.length_c   1.000
_cell.angle_alpha   90.00
_cell.angle_beta   90.00
_cell.angle_gamma   90.00
#
_symmetry.space_group_name_H-M   'P 1'
#
loop_
_entity.id
_entity.type
_entity.pdbx_description
1 polymer ?
#
loop_
_entity_poly.entity_id
_entity_poly.type
_entity_poly.pdbx_seq_one_letter_code
_entity_poly.pdbx_strand_id
1 'polypeptide(L)'
;HSVMLNNCPVNPPLHYNKFTDAIKRTELDKRWPQLKYEYYFSRDKQYLWKNEFLKHGSCSIKRYKQPAYFDLAMNLKDKFDLLSTLRNNGITPGSTYQLDDIEKAIKTVSIKVPSLKCV
;
A
#
# COMPACT_ATOMS: atom_id res chain seq x y z
N HIS A 1 -8.61 -18.97 3.33
CA HIS A 1 -7.40 -18.54 2.59
C HIS A 1 -7.80 -17.52 1.54
N SER A 2 -7.17 -16.34 1.53
CA SER A 2 -7.34 -15.36 0.44
C SER A 2 -6.27 -15.62 -0.62
N VAL A 3 -6.66 -15.76 -1.89
CA VAL A 3 -5.71 -15.96 -3.00
C VAL A 3 -5.37 -14.59 -3.57
N MET A 4 -4.08 -14.24 -3.57
CA MET A 4 -3.62 -13.00 -4.19
C MET A 4 -3.64 -13.16 -5.73
N LEU A 5 -4.47 -12.34 -6.37
CA LEU A 5 -4.54 -12.30 -7.83
C LEU A 5 -3.42 -11.42 -8.41
N ASN A 6 -2.86 -11.87 -9.53
CA ASN A 6 -1.71 -11.26 -10.20
C ASN A 6 -1.88 -11.32 -11.72
N ASN A 7 -1.39 -10.28 -12.41
CA ASN A 7 -1.28 -10.20 -13.87
C ASN A 7 -2.57 -10.59 -14.59
N CYS A 8 -3.71 -10.09 -14.12
CA CYS A 8 -4.99 -10.45 -14.71
C CYS A 8 -5.09 -9.94 -16.16
N PRO A 9 -5.53 -10.77 -17.12
CA PRO A 9 -5.62 -10.36 -18.51
C PRO A 9 -6.65 -9.26 -18.69
N VAL A 10 -6.26 -8.19 -19.38
CA VAL A 10 -7.12 -7.05 -19.73
C VAL A 10 -7.03 -6.84 -21.24
N ASN A 11 -8.19 -6.69 -21.90
CA ASN A 11 -8.29 -6.39 -23.32
C ASN A 11 -9.09 -5.10 -23.52
N PRO A 12 -8.54 -4.05 -24.17
CA PRO A 12 -7.15 -3.94 -24.67
C PRO A 12 -6.10 -3.99 -23.54
N PRO A 13 -4.81 -4.24 -23.87
CA PRO A 13 -3.75 -4.29 -22.87
C PRO A 13 -3.76 -3.08 -21.95
N LEU A 14 -3.64 -3.33 -20.65
CA LEU A 14 -3.63 -2.26 -19.66
C LEU A 14 -2.31 -1.48 -19.73
N HIS A 15 -2.42 -0.17 -19.83
CA HIS A 15 -1.27 0.74 -19.77
C HIS A 15 -1.30 1.55 -18.47
N TYR A 16 -0.11 1.80 -17.94
CA TYR A 16 0.09 2.68 -16.79
C TYR A 16 0.21 4.13 -17.26
N ASN A 17 -0.67 4.98 -16.76
CA ASN A 17 -0.64 6.41 -17.04
C ASN A 17 0.25 7.09 -16.00
N LYS A 18 1.47 7.49 -16.38
CA LYS A 18 2.41 8.15 -15.46
C LYS A 18 1.77 9.39 -14.83
N PHE A 19 1.82 9.51 -13.50
CA PHE A 19 1.31 10.69 -12.82
C PHE A 19 2.23 11.88 -13.09
N THR A 20 1.72 12.96 -13.66
CA THR A 20 2.47 14.20 -13.90
C THR A 20 2.18 15.25 -12.83
N ASP A 21 0.99 15.22 -12.24
CA ASP A 21 0.57 16.11 -11.16
C ASP A 21 1.51 16.00 -9.95
N ALA A 22 2.10 17.15 -9.57
CA ALA A 22 3.08 17.21 -8.50
C ALA A 22 2.48 16.90 -7.12
N ILE A 23 1.24 17.33 -6.87
CA ILE A 23 0.56 17.12 -5.59
C ILE A 23 0.28 15.62 -5.42
N LYS A 24 -0.32 14.98 -6.42
CA LYS A 24 -0.62 13.54 -6.43
C LYS A 24 0.64 12.70 -6.21
N ARG A 25 1.74 13.04 -6.89
CA ARG A 25 3.02 12.34 -6.70
C ARG A 25 3.56 12.49 -5.28
N THR A 26 3.46 13.69 -4.71
CA THR A 26 3.89 13.94 -3.33
C THR A 26 3.04 13.18 -2.31
N GLU A 27 1.72 13.17 -2.48
CA GLU A 27 0.82 12.47 -1.57
C GLU A 27 0.95 10.94 -1.68
N LEU A 28 1.20 10.42 -2.89
CA LEU A 28 1.53 9.01 -3.09
C LEU A 28 2.87 8.64 -2.46
N ASP A 29 3.91 9.44 -2.66
CA ASP A 29 5.24 9.11 -2.13
C ASP A 29 5.28 9.10 -0.60
N LYS A 30 4.54 10.00 0.06
CA LYS A 30 4.37 9.99 1.53
C LYS A 30 3.77 8.68 2.06
N ARG A 31 2.91 8.01 1.28
CA ARG A 31 2.11 6.85 1.73
C ARG A 31 2.58 5.52 1.14
N TRP A 32 3.21 5.57 -0.02
CA TRP A 32 3.69 4.44 -0.79
C TRP A 32 5.07 4.75 -1.40
N PRO A 33 6.10 4.96 -0.56
CA PRO A 33 7.42 5.38 -1.01
C PRO A 33 8.14 4.27 -1.77
N GLN A 34 9.10 4.68 -2.61
CA GLN A 34 9.92 3.79 -3.42
C GLN A 34 11.33 3.65 -2.83
N LEU A 35 11.52 2.67 -1.96
CA LEU A 35 12.78 2.52 -1.20
C LEU A 35 13.95 1.90 -1.99
N LYS A 36 13.70 1.37 -3.20
CA LYS A 36 14.74 0.71 -4.02
C LYS A 36 15.65 1.69 -4.76
N TYR A 37 15.19 2.92 -4.99
CA TYR A 37 15.89 3.89 -5.84
C TYR A 37 15.90 5.28 -5.18
N GLU A 38 16.86 6.12 -5.57
CA GLU A 38 16.96 7.52 -5.15
C GLU A 38 15.66 8.30 -5.35
N TYR A 39 15.35 9.21 -4.42
CA TYR A 39 14.05 9.89 -4.33
C TYR A 39 13.60 10.54 -5.65
N TYR A 40 14.46 11.38 -6.26
CA TYR A 40 14.08 12.08 -7.49
C TYR A 40 13.90 11.14 -8.67
N PHE A 41 14.78 10.14 -8.79
CA PHE A 41 14.72 9.14 -9.85
C PHE A 41 13.48 8.25 -9.72
N SER A 42 13.20 7.79 -8.50
CA SER A 42 12.04 6.94 -8.23
C SER A 42 10.74 7.70 -8.47
N ARG A 43 10.64 8.95 -8.00
CA ARG A 43 9.47 9.80 -8.17
C ARG A 43 9.23 10.16 -9.64
N ASP A 44 10.26 10.27 -10.47
CA ASP A 44 10.12 10.44 -11.91
C ASP A 44 9.71 9.13 -12.61
N LYS A 45 10.42 8.02 -12.35
CA LYS A 45 10.17 6.77 -13.09
C LYS A 45 8.93 6.01 -12.66
N GLN A 46 8.51 6.17 -11.40
CA GLN A 46 7.29 5.57 -10.83
C GLN A 46 7.25 4.04 -10.97
N TYR A 47 8.42 3.39 -10.91
CA TYR A 47 8.56 1.96 -11.20
C TYR A 47 7.73 1.08 -10.27
N LEU A 48 7.74 1.37 -8.95
CA LEU A 48 6.95 0.61 -7.99
C LEU A 48 5.47 0.72 -8.32
N TRP A 49 4.95 1.94 -8.46
CA TRP A 49 3.54 2.19 -8.71
C TRP A 49 3.09 1.57 -10.03
N LYS A 50 3.90 1.69 -11.10
CA LYS A 50 3.64 1.04 -12.37
C LYS A 50 3.54 -0.49 -12.21
N ASN A 51 4.52 -1.11 -11.55
CA ASN A 51 4.56 -2.55 -11.40
C ASN A 51 3.38 -3.07 -10.55
N GLU A 52 3.09 -2.41 -9.44
CA GLU A 52 1.97 -2.75 -8.55
C GLU A 52 0.61 -2.60 -9.25
N PHE A 53 0.42 -1.54 -10.03
CA PHE A 53 -0.83 -1.35 -10.76
C PHE A 53 -1.01 -2.36 -11.90
N LEU A 54 0.04 -2.63 -12.69
CA LEU A 54 -0.06 -3.59 -13.79
C LEU A 54 -0.23 -5.03 -13.25
N LYS A 55 0.46 -5.38 -12.16
CA LYS A 55 0.39 -6.71 -11.56
C LYS A 55 -0.89 -6.94 -10.76
N HIS A 56 -1.26 -6.03 -9.88
CA HIS A 56 -2.40 -6.22 -8.95
C HIS A 56 -3.61 -5.37 -9.32
N GLY A 57 -3.39 -4.12 -9.73
CA GLY A 57 -4.46 -3.21 -10.17
C GLY A 57 -5.26 -3.75 -11.37
N SER A 58 -4.60 -4.45 -12.30
CA SER A 58 -5.23 -5.13 -13.45
C SER A 58 -6.38 -6.05 -13.05
N CYS A 59 -6.25 -6.75 -11.93
CA CYS A 59 -7.27 -7.66 -11.39
C CYS A 59 -8.51 -6.94 -10.84
N SER A 60 -8.44 -5.63 -10.66
CA SER A 60 -9.53 -4.81 -10.12
C SER A 60 -10.04 -3.74 -11.10
N ILE A 61 -9.51 -3.72 -12.33
CA ILE A 61 -9.66 -2.61 -13.29
C ILE A 61 -11.10 -2.33 -13.74
N LYS A 62 -11.99 -3.32 -13.59
CA LYS A 62 -13.43 -3.16 -13.88
C LYS A 62 -14.10 -2.23 -12.87
N ARG A 63 -13.58 -2.15 -11.63
CA ARG A 63 -14.13 -1.32 -10.55
C ARG A 63 -13.24 -0.12 -10.22
N TYR A 64 -11.92 -0.32 -10.19
CA TYR A 64 -10.96 0.70 -9.81
C TYR A 64 -10.01 0.99 -10.98
N LYS A 65 -10.29 2.07 -11.72
CA LYS A 65 -9.33 2.63 -12.67
C LYS A 65 -8.10 3.16 -11.93
N GLN A 66 -7.00 3.40 -12.64
CA GLN A 66 -5.72 3.73 -12.01
C GLN A 66 -5.80 4.82 -10.94
N PRO A 67 -6.44 5.99 -11.16
CA PRO A 67 -6.53 7.00 -10.11
C PRO A 67 -7.23 6.46 -8.85
N ALA A 68 -8.39 5.83 -9.02
CA ALA A 68 -9.20 5.28 -7.94
C ALA A 68 -8.51 4.11 -7.20
N TYR A 69 -7.70 3.30 -7.90
CA TYR A 69 -6.88 2.25 -7.27
C TYR A 69 -5.90 2.84 -6.27
N PHE A 70 -5.18 3.88 -6.68
CA PHE A 70 -4.20 4.57 -5.85
C PHE A 70 -4.85 5.40 -4.74
N ASP A 71 -5.98 6.06 -5.03
CA ASP A 71 -6.76 6.80 -4.02
C ASP A 71 -7.29 5.88 -2.93
N LEU A 72 -7.81 4.71 -3.30
CA LEU A 72 -8.25 3.71 -2.33
C LEU A 72 -7.09 3.25 -1.44
N ALA A 73 -5.91 2.97 -2.02
CA ALA A 73 -4.75 2.56 -1.25
C ALA A 73 -4.29 3.65 -0.26
N MET A 74 -4.21 4.92 -0.70
CA MET A 74 -3.87 6.04 0.17
C MET A 74 -4.88 6.21 1.31
N ASN A 75 -6.18 6.15 0.99
CA ASN A 75 -7.24 6.26 2.00
C ASN A 75 -7.18 5.13 3.04
N LEU A 76 -6.86 3.90 2.61
CA LEU A 76 -6.67 2.77 3.53
C LEU A 76 -5.44 2.99 4.43
N LYS A 77 -4.33 3.49 3.87
CA LYS A 77 -3.11 3.80 4.63
C LYS A 77 -3.33 4.90 5.68
N ASP A 78 -4.18 5.87 5.37
CA ASP A 78 -4.52 6.96 6.31
C ASP A 78 -5.53 6.49 7.36
N LYS A 79 -6.49 5.65 6.97
CA LYS A 79 -7.48 5.07 7.90
C LYS A 79 -6.84 4.15 8.94
N PHE A 80 -5.84 3.37 8.54
CA PHE A 80 -5.16 2.41 9.42
C PHE A 80 -3.75 2.92 9.77
N ASP A 81 -3.67 3.95 10.61
CA ASP A 81 -2.39 4.41 11.16
C ASP A 81 -1.84 3.41 12.18
N LEU A 82 -1.18 2.37 11.66
CA LEU A 82 -0.60 1.28 12.45
C LEU A 82 0.45 1.79 13.44
N LEU A 83 1.25 2.80 13.08
CA LEU A 83 2.32 3.27 13.96
C LEU A 83 1.75 3.94 15.21
N SER A 84 0.79 4.84 15.05
CA SER A 84 0.12 5.48 16.18
C SER A 84 -0.68 4.46 17.00
N THR A 85 -1.36 3.53 16.34
CA THR A 85 -2.09 2.44 17.01
C THR A 85 -1.17 1.61 17.90
N LEU A 86 -0.02 1.17 17.38
CA LEU A 86 0.95 0.38 18.12
C LEU A 86 1.52 1.18 19.30
N ARG A 87 1.92 2.44 19.07
CA ARG A 87 2.45 3.32 20.12
C ARG A 87 1.47 3.54 21.27
N ASN A 88 0.19 3.75 20.96
CA ASN A 88 -0.86 3.91 21.97
C ASN A 88 -1.09 2.65 22.82
N ASN A 89 -0.63 1.49 22.34
CA ASN A 89 -0.65 0.23 23.07
C ASN A 89 0.73 -0.15 23.65
N GLY A 90 1.66 0.82 23.77
CA GLY A 90 3.00 0.59 24.34
C GLY A 90 3.98 -0.13 23.40
N ILE A 91 3.63 -0.30 22.13
CA ILE A 91 4.46 -0.98 21.14
C ILE A 91 5.19 0.06 20.28
N THR A 92 6.50 0.15 20.45
CA THR A 92 7.37 1.10 19.74
C THR A 92 8.44 0.38 18.94
N PRO A 93 8.85 0.89 17.76
CA PRO A 93 9.95 0.31 17.01
C PRO A 93 11.25 0.24 17.84
N GLY A 94 12.02 -0.84 17.68
CA GLY A 94 13.31 -1.02 18.36
C GLY A 94 13.29 -1.93 19.59
N SER A 95 12.20 -2.64 19.84
CA SER A 95 12.05 -3.59 20.95
C SER A 95 11.35 -4.88 20.51
N THR A 96 11.36 -5.89 21.39
CA THR A 96 10.72 -7.20 21.15
C THR A 96 9.37 -7.25 21.86
N TYR A 97 8.36 -7.79 21.18
CA TYR A 97 7.00 -7.92 21.68
C TYR A 97 6.45 -9.31 21.36
N GLN A 98 5.46 -9.76 22.13
CA GLN A 98 4.72 -10.98 21.78
C GLN A 98 3.84 -10.72 20.57
N LEU A 99 3.70 -11.74 19.71
CA LEU A 99 2.87 -11.65 18.51
C LEU A 99 1.43 -11.26 18.84
N ASP A 100 0.88 -11.86 19.90
CA ASP A 100 -0.48 -11.62 20.37
C ASP A 100 -0.72 -10.15 20.78
N ASP A 101 0.28 -9.47 21.33
CA ASP A 101 0.16 -8.07 21.73
C ASP A 101 0.07 -7.16 20.50
N ILE A 102 0.88 -7.43 19.48
CA ILE A 102 0.83 -6.72 18.19
C ILE A 102 -0.53 -6.95 17.52
N GLU A 103 -1.00 -8.20 17.49
CA GLU A 103 -2.29 -8.51 16.91
C GLU A 103 -3.46 -7.84 17.65
N LYS A 104 -3.46 -7.88 18.99
CA LYS A 104 -4.49 -7.23 19.81
C LYS A 104 -4.50 -5.73 19.59
N ALA A 105 -3.33 -5.09 19.57
CA ALA A 105 -3.21 -3.66 19.32
C ALA A 105 -3.82 -3.29 17.95
N ILE A 106 -3.47 -4.02 16.88
CA ILE A 106 -3.99 -3.73 15.54
C ILE A 106 -5.51 -4.01 15.45
N LYS A 107 -6.03 -5.06 16.11
CA LYS A 107 -7.48 -5.35 16.18
C LYS A 107 -8.31 -4.23 16.79
N THR A 108 -7.72 -3.32 17.57
CA THR A 108 -8.46 -2.16 18.11
C THR A 108 -8.95 -1.20 17.01
N VAL A 109 -8.23 -1.17 15.87
CA VAL A 109 -8.57 -0.31 14.72
C VAL A 109 -8.97 -1.11 13.48
N SER A 110 -8.61 -2.39 13.41
CA SER A 110 -9.03 -3.30 12.34
C SER A 110 -10.18 -4.19 12.79
N ILE A 111 -11.26 -4.26 11.99
CA ILE A 111 -12.44 -5.12 12.26
C ILE A 111 -12.06 -6.62 12.33
N LYS A 112 -10.85 -6.99 11.89
CA LYS A 112 -10.34 -8.37 11.86
C LYS A 112 -8.89 -8.44 12.31
N VAL A 113 -8.46 -9.64 12.68
CA VAL A 113 -7.05 -9.98 12.95
C VAL A 113 -6.19 -9.72 11.70
N PRO A 114 -5.08 -8.97 11.81
CA PRO A 114 -4.16 -8.78 10.70
C PRO A 114 -3.36 -10.07 10.42
N SER A 115 -2.92 -10.25 9.18
CA SER A 115 -1.89 -11.25 8.86
C SER A 115 -0.53 -10.59 8.98
N LEU A 116 0.28 -11.00 9.95
CA LEU A 116 1.63 -10.48 10.17
C LEU A 116 2.64 -11.29 9.32
N LYS A 117 3.62 -10.60 8.75
CA LYS A 117 4.72 -11.19 7.97
C LYS A 117 6.05 -10.74 8.55
N CYS A 118 6.88 -11.70 8.96
CA CYS A 118 8.27 -11.47 9.39
C CYS A 118 9.24 -11.80 8.24
N VAL A 119 10.43 -11.19 8.25
CA VAL A 119 11.51 -11.38 7.25
C VAL A 119 12.83 -11.69 7.91
#